data_AF-A0A822Y1U4-F1
#
_entry.id   AF-A0A822Y1U4-F1
#
_cell.length_a   1.000
_cell.length_b   1.000
_cell.length_c   1.000
_cell.angle_alpha   90.00
_cell.angle_beta   90.00
_cell.angle_gamma   90.00
#
_symmetry.space_group_name_H-M   'P 1'
#
loop_
_entity.id
_entity.type
_entity.pdbx_description
1 polymer ?
#
loop_
_entity_poly.entity_id
_entity_poly.type
_entity_poly.pdbx_seq_one_letter_code
_entity_poly.pdbx_strand_id
1 'polypeptide(L)'
;MSEKFSPTLRIGDLNDFIAPSQACIVSQKGLILTKREKTENQEKIGPPFKPSQTEPVKISLKDCLACSGCITSAETVMLEKQSLDEFLSSIRSGKAVIVSVSPQSRASLAAHFGLSPSQVFRKLTTFFKSLGVKSIFDTSCSRDLSLIEACNEFVARYKQHHSTDGEGCNMSLPMLSSACPGWICYAEKTLGSYILPYISNVKSPQQAIGAAIKHHICQKMGFTPDNVYHVAVMPCYDKKLEAARDDFVFSVELQGETGDDKVIRITEVDSVLTSGEVLELIEVTLHLLSVLPALELYA
;
A
#
# COMPACT_ATOMS: atom_id res chain seq x y z
N MET A 1 21.39 -17.03 9.27
CA MET A 1 20.19 -17.77 8.83
C MET A 1 18.99 -16.99 9.34
N SER A 2 18.24 -16.35 8.43
CA SER A 2 17.13 -15.46 8.79
C SER A 2 15.85 -16.29 8.96
N GLU A 3 15.47 -16.58 10.20
CA GLU A 3 14.19 -17.20 10.56
C GLU A 3 13.03 -16.18 10.66
N LYS A 4 13.15 -15.02 9.99
CA LYS A 4 12.16 -13.94 10.06
C LYS A 4 11.04 -14.01 9.02
N PHE A 5 10.90 -15.13 8.29
CA PHE A 5 9.87 -15.29 7.27
C PHE A 5 8.99 -16.50 7.58
N SER A 6 7.67 -16.27 7.59
CA SER A 6 6.64 -17.26 7.96
C SER A 6 6.87 -18.62 7.27
N PRO A 7 7.10 -19.72 8.02
CA PRO A 7 7.25 -21.06 7.45
C PRO A 7 5.94 -21.65 6.92
N THR A 8 4.79 -20.99 7.18
CA THR A 8 3.44 -21.53 6.96
C THR A 8 3.06 -21.71 5.49
N LEU A 9 3.89 -21.25 4.54
CA LEU A 9 3.72 -21.45 3.10
C LEU A 9 4.54 -22.63 2.52
N ARG A 10 5.10 -23.51 3.37
CA ARG A 10 5.74 -24.77 2.93
C ARG A 10 4.91 -26.02 3.26
N ILE A 11 3.59 -25.94 3.14
CA ILE A 11 2.76 -27.14 3.09
C ILE A 11 2.82 -27.63 1.64
N GLY A 12 3.49 -28.77 1.45
CA GLY A 12 3.61 -29.42 0.15
C GLY A 12 2.26 -29.68 -0.51
N ASP A 13 2.24 -29.51 -1.82
CA ASP A 13 1.25 -30.06 -2.75
C ASP A 13 -0.23 -29.71 -2.56
N LEU A 14 -0.55 -28.53 -2.01
CA LEU A 14 -1.83 -27.87 -2.28
C LEU A 14 -1.62 -26.66 -3.21
N ASN A 15 -1.26 -26.96 -4.45
CA ASN A 15 -1.14 -25.97 -5.52
C ASN A 15 -2.55 -25.57 -6.01
N ASP A 16 -3.27 -24.73 -5.25
CA ASP A 16 -4.45 -24.00 -5.75
C ASP A 16 -4.03 -22.75 -6.58
N PHE A 17 -2.92 -22.89 -7.30
CA PHE A 17 -2.43 -21.86 -8.20
C PHE A 17 -3.31 -21.83 -9.45
N ILE A 18 -3.90 -20.68 -9.73
CA ILE A 18 -4.46 -20.41 -11.05
C ILE A 18 -3.27 -20.40 -12.02
N ALA A 19 -3.12 -21.44 -12.84
CA ALA A 19 -2.00 -21.55 -13.78
C ALA A 19 -1.95 -20.32 -14.71
N PRO A 20 -0.81 -19.61 -14.81
CA PRO A 20 -0.71 -18.43 -15.66
C PRO A 20 -0.74 -18.80 -17.14
N SER A 21 -1.56 -18.11 -17.92
CA SER A 21 -1.26 -17.93 -19.34
C SER A 21 0.01 -17.08 -19.46
N GLN A 22 0.93 -17.48 -20.34
CA GLN A 22 2.30 -16.94 -20.53
C GLN A 22 2.37 -15.47 -21.01
N ALA A 23 1.72 -14.52 -20.33
CA ALA A 23 1.70 -13.12 -20.74
C ALA A 23 1.71 -12.15 -19.54
N CYS A 24 2.76 -12.19 -18.70
CA CYS A 24 3.03 -11.14 -17.70
C CYS A 24 3.64 -9.86 -18.31
N ILE A 25 3.25 -9.52 -19.53
CA ILE A 25 3.58 -8.25 -20.17
C ILE A 25 2.29 -7.78 -20.83
N VAL A 26 1.62 -6.79 -20.22
CA VAL A 26 0.58 -6.03 -20.92
C VAL A 26 1.30 -5.19 -21.97
N SER A 27 1.54 -5.80 -23.13
CA SER A 27 2.01 -5.08 -24.30
C SER A 27 0.84 -4.25 -24.79
N GLN A 28 0.93 -2.92 -24.73
CA GLN A 28 0.01 -2.03 -25.46
C GLN A 28 0.22 -2.27 -26.96
N LYS A 29 -0.41 -3.33 -27.51
CA LYS A 29 -0.36 -3.60 -28.94
C LYS A 29 -1.30 -2.66 -29.65
N GLY A 30 -0.72 -1.72 -30.40
CA GLY A 30 -1.47 -1.01 -31.41
C GLY A 30 -0.77 0.14 -32.10
N LEU A 31 0.51 0.01 -32.50
CA LEU A 31 1.06 0.84 -33.59
C LEU A 31 2.08 0.03 -34.39
N ILE A 32 1.67 -0.26 -35.61
CA ILE A 32 2.32 -0.89 -36.76
C ILE A 32 3.85 -0.71 -36.80
N LEU A 33 4.58 -1.83 -36.74
CA LEU A 33 5.99 -1.91 -37.14
C LEU A 33 6.09 -1.88 -38.67
N THR A 34 6.19 -0.69 -39.26
CA THR A 34 6.79 -0.57 -40.59
C THR A 34 8.31 -0.60 -40.44
N LYS A 35 8.96 -1.53 -41.16
CA LYS A 35 10.41 -1.59 -41.37
C LYS A 35 10.96 -0.19 -41.61
N ARG A 36 11.90 0.27 -40.79
CA ARG A 36 12.80 1.37 -41.15
C ARG A 36 14.22 0.84 -41.24
N GLU A 37 14.76 0.96 -42.44
CA GLU A 37 16.16 0.75 -42.77
C GLU A 37 17.05 1.71 -41.99
N LYS A 38 18.29 1.27 -41.75
CA LYS A 38 19.33 2.03 -41.05
C LYS A 38 19.61 3.34 -41.79
N THR A 39 19.59 4.45 -41.07
CA THR A 39 20.36 5.64 -41.45
C THR A 39 20.78 6.39 -40.18
N GLU A 40 22.03 6.85 -40.20
CA GLU A 40 22.76 7.49 -39.10
C GLU A 40 22.24 8.90 -38.74
N ASN A 41 22.54 9.31 -37.49
CA ASN A 41 22.71 10.67 -36.97
C ASN A 41 21.51 11.64 -36.91
N GLN A 42 21.15 12.01 -35.66
CA GLN A 42 21.03 13.37 -35.08
C GLN A 42 19.89 13.45 -34.06
N GLU A 43 20.24 13.63 -32.78
CA GLU A 43 19.29 13.95 -31.72
C GLU A 43 18.71 15.36 -31.94
N LYS A 44 17.44 15.43 -32.36
CA LYS A 44 16.62 16.63 -32.26
C LYS A 44 15.61 16.42 -31.15
N ILE A 45 15.66 17.30 -30.14
CA ILE A 45 14.67 17.38 -29.07
C ILE A 45 13.31 17.66 -29.70
N GLY A 46 12.38 16.71 -29.55
CA GLY A 46 11.02 16.82 -30.06
C GLY A 46 10.20 17.90 -29.34
N PRO A 47 9.09 18.37 -29.94
CA PRO A 47 8.27 19.42 -29.37
C PRO A 47 7.62 18.98 -28.05
N PRO A 48 7.18 19.94 -27.20
CA PRO A 48 6.56 19.64 -25.91
C PRO A 48 5.35 18.71 -26.08
N PHE A 49 5.31 17.69 -25.21
CA PHE A 49 4.28 16.65 -25.18
C PHE A 49 2.89 17.30 -25.06
N LYS A 50 2.09 17.24 -26.12
CA LYS A 50 0.66 17.57 -26.03
C LYS A 50 -0.01 16.49 -25.18
N PRO A 51 -0.80 16.83 -24.15
CA PRO A 51 -1.55 15.84 -23.40
C PRO A 51 -2.56 15.21 -24.36
N SER A 52 -2.28 14.00 -24.83
CA SER A 52 -3.28 13.18 -25.49
C SER A 52 -4.37 12.88 -24.47
N GLN A 53 -5.63 13.18 -24.82
CA GLN A 53 -6.79 12.69 -24.07
C GLN A 53 -6.80 11.17 -24.12
N THR A 54 -6.10 10.54 -23.19
CA THR A 54 -6.21 9.11 -22.95
C THR A 54 -7.31 8.91 -21.93
N GLU A 55 -8.26 8.02 -22.24
CA GLU A 55 -9.25 7.58 -21.26
C GLU A 55 -8.52 7.09 -19.99
N PRO A 56 -9.03 7.41 -18.78
CA PRO A 56 -8.42 6.97 -17.54
C PRO A 56 -8.29 5.45 -17.52
N VAL A 57 -7.06 4.94 -17.42
CA VAL A 57 -6.81 3.51 -17.27
C VAL A 57 -7.39 3.07 -15.94
N LYS A 58 -8.45 2.25 -15.99
CA LYS A 58 -8.98 1.59 -14.79
C LYS A 58 -8.05 0.45 -14.44
N ILE A 59 -7.31 0.60 -13.34
CA ILE A 59 -6.48 -0.46 -12.78
C ILE A 59 -7.39 -1.30 -11.89
N SER A 60 -7.51 -2.59 -12.20
CA SER A 60 -8.21 -3.59 -11.40
C SER A 60 -7.21 -4.49 -10.67
N LEU A 61 -7.70 -5.37 -9.80
CA LEU A 61 -6.87 -6.40 -9.18
C LEU A 61 -6.13 -7.27 -10.21
N LYS A 62 -6.73 -7.49 -11.39
CA LYS A 62 -6.15 -8.28 -12.49
C LYS A 62 -4.97 -7.58 -13.18
N ASP A 63 -4.91 -6.25 -13.08
CA ASP A 63 -3.85 -5.41 -13.66
C ASP A 63 -2.67 -5.21 -12.69
N CYS A 64 -2.81 -5.71 -11.46
CA CYS A 64 -1.77 -5.68 -10.46
C CYS A 64 -0.69 -6.73 -10.80
N LEU A 65 0.57 -6.43 -10.50
CA LEU A 65 1.70 -7.37 -10.70
C LEU A 65 1.53 -8.67 -9.88
N ALA A 66 0.50 -8.76 -9.03
CA ALA A 66 -0.19 -9.99 -8.71
C ALA A 66 -0.83 -10.62 -9.96
N CYS A 67 0.02 -11.09 -10.87
CA CYS A 67 -0.30 -11.84 -12.07
C CYS A 67 -1.34 -12.94 -11.75
N SER A 68 -2.09 -13.38 -12.76
CA SER A 68 -2.94 -14.58 -12.71
C SER A 68 -2.13 -15.85 -12.34
N GLY A 69 -1.79 -16.00 -11.06
CA GLY A 69 -0.86 -17.01 -10.52
C GLY A 69 0.01 -16.55 -9.33
N CYS A 70 0.02 -15.26 -8.97
CA CYS A 70 0.81 -14.74 -7.83
C CYS A 70 -0.01 -14.55 -6.55
N ILE A 71 -1.35 -14.54 -6.63
CA ILE A 71 -2.25 -14.47 -5.47
C ILE A 71 -3.02 -15.77 -5.32
N THR A 72 -3.15 -16.22 -4.09
CA THR A 72 -3.92 -17.40 -3.68
C THR A 72 -5.40 -17.04 -3.51
N SER A 73 -6.26 -18.06 -3.54
CA SER A 73 -7.69 -17.94 -3.21
C SER A 73 -7.89 -17.28 -1.84
N ALA A 74 -7.06 -17.62 -0.85
CA ALA A 74 -7.09 -17.01 0.48
C ALA A 74 -6.70 -15.53 0.47
N GLU A 75 -5.65 -15.15 -0.27
CA GLU A 75 -5.24 -13.74 -0.43
C GLU A 75 -6.36 -12.92 -1.10
N THR A 76 -7.09 -13.50 -2.06
CA THR A 76 -8.21 -12.82 -2.73
C THR A 76 -9.34 -12.51 -1.74
N VAL A 77 -9.71 -13.47 -0.88
CA VAL A 77 -10.71 -13.25 0.17
C VAL A 77 -10.26 -12.18 1.17
N MET A 78 -8.96 -12.12 1.51
CA MET A 78 -8.42 -11.08 2.39
C MET A 78 -8.49 -9.68 1.77
N LEU A 79 -8.33 -9.58 0.45
CA LEU A 79 -8.47 -8.33 -0.29
C LEU A 79 -9.92 -7.85 -0.32
N GLU A 80 -10.88 -8.75 -0.53
CA GLU A 80 -12.31 -8.45 -0.57
C GLU A 80 -12.83 -7.96 0.78
N LYS A 81 -12.27 -8.46 1.89
CA LYS A 81 -12.60 -7.98 3.25
C LYS A 81 -12.18 -6.53 3.50
N GLN A 82 -11.18 -6.03 2.77
CA GLN A 82 -10.76 -4.64 2.85
C GLN A 82 -11.61 -3.77 1.92
N SER A 83 -12.89 -3.61 2.25
CA SER A 83 -13.90 -2.94 1.40
C SER A 83 -14.38 -1.61 1.97
N LEU A 84 -15.12 -0.86 1.14
CA LEU A 84 -15.85 0.34 1.56
C LEU A 84 -16.89 0.03 2.64
N ASP A 85 -17.55 -1.13 2.56
CA ASP A 85 -18.55 -1.55 3.55
C ASP A 85 -17.93 -1.77 4.93
N GLU A 86 -16.77 -2.43 4.98
CA GLU A 86 -16.03 -2.66 6.23
C GLU A 86 -15.51 -1.33 6.81
N PHE A 87 -15.02 -0.44 5.95
CA PHE A 87 -14.63 0.91 6.35
C PHE A 87 -15.80 1.69 7.00
N LEU A 88 -16.96 1.72 6.34
CA LEU A 88 -18.15 2.41 6.85
C LEU A 88 -18.72 1.72 8.10
N SER A 89 -18.66 0.38 8.17
CA SER A 89 -19.05 -0.40 9.35
C SER A 89 -18.17 -0.06 10.56
N SER A 90 -16.86 0.03 10.36
CA SER A 90 -15.90 0.41 11.40
C SER A 90 -16.17 1.80 11.96
N ILE A 91 -16.52 2.77 11.11
CA ILE A 91 -16.96 4.10 11.55
C ILE A 91 -18.23 3.98 12.43
N ARG A 92 -19.25 3.23 11.98
CA ARG A 92 -20.52 3.08 12.72
C ARG A 92 -20.36 2.34 14.04
N SER A 93 -19.37 1.44 14.15
CA SER A 93 -19.10 0.67 15.36
C SER A 93 -18.54 1.49 16.54
N GLY A 94 -18.19 2.77 16.33
CA GLY A 94 -17.64 3.64 17.35
C GLY A 94 -16.11 3.58 17.51
N LYS A 95 -15.41 2.75 16.71
CA LYS A 95 -13.95 2.74 16.66
C LYS A 95 -13.37 4.09 16.26
N ALA A 96 -12.17 4.39 16.75
CA ALA A 96 -11.42 5.57 16.34
C ALA A 96 -10.80 5.35 14.96
N VAL A 97 -11.55 5.67 13.89
CA VAL A 97 -11.06 5.53 12.52
C VAL A 97 -10.04 6.62 12.19
N ILE A 98 -8.85 6.23 11.74
CA ILE A 98 -7.77 7.12 11.29
C ILE A 98 -7.44 6.78 9.85
N VAL A 99 -7.35 7.79 8.98
CA VAL A 99 -7.04 7.60 7.56
C VAL A 99 -5.67 8.18 7.22
N SER A 100 -4.83 7.44 6.51
CA SER A 100 -3.55 7.92 5.99
C SER A 100 -3.58 7.95 4.46
N VAL A 101 -3.37 9.10 3.83
CA VAL A 101 -3.48 9.27 2.38
C VAL A 101 -2.11 9.37 1.74
N SER A 102 -1.86 8.53 0.73
CA SER A 102 -0.59 8.56 0.00
C SER A 102 -0.46 9.77 -0.94
N PRO A 103 0.75 10.32 -1.13
CA PRO A 103 1.00 11.38 -2.10
C PRO A 103 0.52 11.03 -3.51
N GLN A 104 0.66 9.78 -3.91
CA GLN A 104 0.24 9.26 -5.21
C GLN A 104 -1.29 9.28 -5.37
N SER A 105 -2.03 8.86 -4.35
CA SER A 105 -3.49 8.93 -4.35
C SER A 105 -3.98 10.38 -4.45
N ARG A 106 -3.37 11.30 -3.70
CA ARG A 106 -3.68 12.73 -3.80
C ARG A 106 -3.37 13.28 -5.18
N ALA A 107 -2.23 12.92 -5.76
CA ALA A 107 -1.83 13.38 -7.09
C ALA A 107 -2.77 12.84 -8.18
N SER A 108 -3.19 11.58 -8.08
CA SER A 108 -4.15 10.97 -9.00
C SER A 108 -5.51 11.67 -8.95
N LEU A 109 -6.05 11.87 -7.74
CA LEU A 109 -7.32 12.59 -7.56
C LEU A 109 -7.20 14.08 -7.95
N ALA A 110 -6.04 14.69 -7.75
CA ALA A 110 -5.76 16.06 -8.17
C ALA A 110 -5.83 16.21 -9.69
N ALA A 111 -5.22 15.28 -10.43
CA ALA A 111 -5.34 15.22 -11.87
C ALA A 111 -6.79 14.99 -12.32
N HIS A 112 -7.52 14.08 -11.66
CA HIS A 112 -8.92 13.77 -11.99
C HIS A 112 -9.86 14.98 -11.82
N PHE A 113 -9.75 15.70 -10.70
CA PHE A 113 -10.64 16.84 -10.40
C PHE A 113 -10.14 18.19 -10.92
N GLY A 114 -8.97 18.25 -11.58
CA GLY A 114 -8.36 19.52 -12.00
C GLY A 114 -7.99 20.44 -10.83
N LEU A 115 -7.57 19.85 -9.71
CA LEU A 115 -7.22 20.55 -8.47
C LEU A 115 -5.73 20.40 -8.15
N SER A 116 -5.18 21.25 -7.28
CA SER A 116 -3.85 21.01 -6.71
C SER A 116 -3.88 19.88 -5.66
N PRO A 117 -2.76 19.15 -5.43
CA PRO A 117 -2.68 18.13 -4.38
C PRO A 117 -3.06 18.64 -2.99
N SER A 118 -2.74 19.92 -2.69
CA SER A 118 -3.11 20.55 -1.42
C SER A 118 -4.62 20.78 -1.28
N GLN A 119 -5.30 21.18 -2.36
CA GLN A 119 -6.76 21.33 -2.38
C GLN A 119 -7.45 19.98 -2.23
N VAL A 120 -6.95 18.95 -2.91
CA VAL A 120 -7.46 17.58 -2.78
C VAL A 120 -7.31 17.11 -1.34
N PHE A 121 -6.13 17.26 -0.72
CA PHE A 121 -5.93 16.85 0.66
C PHE A 121 -6.91 17.53 1.62
N ARG A 122 -7.12 18.85 1.47
CA ARG A 122 -8.12 19.60 2.27
C ARG A 122 -9.53 19.07 2.05
N LYS A 123 -9.94 18.85 0.80
CA LYS A 123 -11.27 18.32 0.47
C LYS A 123 -11.49 16.90 0.98
N LEU A 124 -10.51 16.01 0.82
CA LEU A 124 -10.53 14.66 1.40
C LEU A 124 -10.60 14.70 2.92
N THR A 125 -9.85 15.62 3.55
CA THR A 125 -9.92 15.82 5.00
C THR A 125 -11.34 16.18 5.43
N THR A 126 -11.98 17.17 4.78
CA THR A 126 -13.36 17.55 5.07
C THR A 126 -14.32 16.38 4.84
N PHE A 127 -14.18 15.67 3.72
CA PHE A 127 -15.03 14.54 3.34
C PHE A 127 -14.95 13.39 4.35
N PHE A 128 -13.75 12.92 4.69
CA PHE A 128 -13.58 11.84 5.67
C PHE A 128 -14.04 12.28 7.07
N LYS A 129 -13.80 13.54 7.45
CA LYS A 129 -14.32 14.11 8.71
C LYS A 129 -15.84 14.10 8.76
N SER A 130 -16.53 14.44 7.67
CA SER A 130 -18.00 14.38 7.62
C SER A 130 -18.54 12.96 7.73
N LEU A 131 -17.75 11.95 7.36
CA LEU A 131 -18.11 10.54 7.57
C LEU A 131 -17.85 10.05 9.00
N GLY A 132 -17.16 10.82 9.85
CA GLY A 132 -16.86 10.43 11.24
C GLY A 132 -15.41 10.01 11.51
N VAL A 133 -14.51 10.10 10.51
CA VAL A 133 -13.08 9.79 10.68
C VAL A 133 -12.44 10.75 11.68
N LYS A 134 -11.71 10.20 12.66
CA LYS A 134 -11.13 10.97 13.77
C LYS A 134 -9.90 11.77 13.37
N SER A 135 -9.06 11.27 12.48
CA SER A 135 -7.90 12.02 11.95
C SER A 135 -7.47 11.54 10.57
N ILE A 136 -6.87 12.46 9.82
CA ILE A 136 -6.36 12.21 8.47
C ILE A 136 -4.89 12.63 8.44
N PHE A 137 -4.02 11.74 7.99
CA PHE A 137 -2.59 11.97 7.86
C PHE A 137 -2.15 11.85 6.40
N ASP A 138 -1.02 12.47 6.09
CA ASP A 138 -0.34 12.33 4.81
C ASP A 138 0.88 11.42 4.99
N THR A 139 1.05 10.42 4.12
CA THR A 139 2.18 9.49 4.23
C THR A 139 3.51 10.08 3.72
N SER A 140 3.58 11.37 3.37
CA SER A 140 4.85 12.02 3.00
C SER A 140 5.87 11.93 4.13
N CYS A 141 5.46 12.20 5.38
CA CYS A 141 6.37 12.12 6.50
C CYS A 141 6.90 10.69 6.72
N SER A 142 6.05 9.66 6.59
CA SER A 142 6.50 8.28 6.71
C SER A 142 7.35 7.83 5.52
N ARG A 143 7.16 8.43 4.34
CA ARG A 143 8.05 8.23 3.19
C ARG A 143 9.44 8.77 3.48
N ASP A 144 9.55 9.94 4.09
CA ASP A 144 10.83 10.53 4.49
C ASP A 144 11.51 9.67 5.57
N LEU A 145 10.75 9.17 6.55
CA LEU A 145 11.28 8.22 7.54
C LEU A 145 11.82 6.94 6.89
N SER A 146 11.04 6.29 6.03
CA SER A 146 11.51 5.09 5.31
C SER A 146 12.73 5.38 4.44
N LEU A 147 12.84 6.58 3.85
CA LEU A 147 14.01 6.96 3.06
C LEU A 147 15.26 7.11 3.94
N ILE A 148 15.14 7.81 5.07
CA ILE A 148 16.25 7.99 6.02
C ILE A 148 16.73 6.63 6.54
N GLU A 149 15.81 5.75 6.92
CA GLU A 149 16.17 4.40 7.39
C GLU A 149 16.82 3.57 6.27
N ALA A 150 16.34 3.68 5.03
CA ALA A 150 16.96 2.97 3.90
C ALA A 150 18.36 3.51 3.59
N CYS A 151 18.58 4.82 3.71
CA CYS A 151 19.91 5.42 3.61
C CYS A 151 20.85 4.90 4.70
N ASN A 152 20.38 4.84 5.95
CA ASN A 152 21.15 4.30 7.07
C ASN A 152 21.51 2.83 6.86
N GLU A 153 20.56 2.01 6.43
CA GLU A 153 20.79 0.60 6.09
C GLU A 153 21.81 0.45 4.96
N PHE A 154 21.67 1.23 3.88
CA PHE A 154 22.61 1.20 2.76
C PHE A 154 24.03 1.55 3.20
N VAL A 155 24.20 2.64 3.97
CA VAL A 155 25.53 3.07 4.46
C VAL A 155 26.14 2.00 5.36
N ALA A 156 25.35 1.36 6.21
CA ALA A 156 25.82 0.26 7.05
C ALA A 156 26.30 -0.94 6.22
N ARG A 157 25.48 -1.40 5.26
CA ARG A 157 25.82 -2.50 4.35
C ARG A 157 27.06 -2.18 3.50
N TYR A 158 27.17 -0.94 3.02
CA TYR A 158 28.31 -0.48 2.21
C TYR A 158 29.62 -0.44 2.99
N LYS A 159 29.61 0.08 4.23
CA LYS A 159 30.80 0.08 5.09
C LYS A 159 31.25 -1.34 5.43
N GLN A 160 30.32 -2.22 5.77
CA GLN A 160 30.64 -3.63 6.06
C GLN A 160 31.26 -4.35 4.87
N HIS A 161 30.76 -4.09 3.65
CA HIS A 161 31.32 -4.65 2.42
C HIS A 161 32.78 -4.22 2.16
N HIS A 162 33.15 -2.98 2.51
CA HIS A 162 34.51 -2.47 2.29
C HIS A 162 35.50 -2.75 3.41
N SER A 163 35.04 -3.16 4.59
CA SER A 163 35.91 -3.42 5.75
C SER A 163 36.40 -4.87 5.87
N THR A 164 35.99 -5.77 4.97
CA THR A 164 36.26 -7.21 5.12
C THR A 164 37.02 -7.77 3.91
N ASP A 165 38.35 -7.86 4.02
CA ASP A 165 39.26 -8.51 3.04
C ASP A 165 39.24 -10.06 3.09
N GLY A 166 38.27 -10.66 3.78
CA GLY A 166 38.23 -12.10 4.06
C GLY A 166 37.01 -12.80 3.45
N GLU A 167 37.26 -13.88 2.70
CA GLU A 167 36.26 -14.84 2.21
C GLU A 167 35.37 -15.33 3.36
N GLY A 168 34.10 -14.88 3.39
CA GLY A 168 33.12 -15.37 4.37
C GLY A 168 31.95 -14.45 4.70
N CYS A 169 31.90 -13.20 4.22
CA CYS A 169 30.76 -12.33 4.50
C CYS A 169 29.60 -12.60 3.54
N ASN A 170 28.50 -13.13 4.08
CA ASN A 170 27.23 -13.26 3.37
C ASN A 170 26.80 -11.88 2.82
N MET A 171 26.86 -11.80 1.50
CA MET A 171 26.67 -10.64 0.65
C MET A 171 25.29 -9.99 0.87
N SER A 172 25.24 -8.66 0.86
CA SER A 172 23.96 -7.92 0.95
C SER A 172 23.97 -6.64 0.09
N LEU A 173 24.87 -6.56 -0.89
CA LEU A 173 24.86 -5.59 -1.97
C LEU A 173 24.77 -6.32 -3.33
N PRO A 174 23.97 -5.82 -4.29
CA PRO A 174 23.22 -4.56 -4.26
C PRO A 174 22.06 -4.57 -3.24
N MET A 175 21.72 -3.42 -2.66
CA MET A 175 20.54 -3.29 -1.80
C MET A 175 19.31 -2.99 -2.64
N LEU A 176 18.28 -3.82 -2.54
CA LEU A 176 17.04 -3.73 -3.29
C LEU A 176 15.93 -3.14 -2.42
N SER A 177 15.13 -2.26 -2.99
CA SER A 177 14.01 -1.62 -2.27
C SER A 177 12.97 -2.63 -1.81
N SER A 178 12.38 -2.37 -0.65
CA SER A 178 11.32 -3.18 -0.03
C SER A 178 9.94 -2.51 -0.07
N ALA A 179 9.83 -1.29 -0.60
CA ALA A 179 8.62 -0.49 -0.44
C ALA A 179 7.42 -0.91 -1.32
N CYS A 180 7.68 -1.67 -2.39
CA CYS A 180 6.68 -2.12 -3.36
C CYS A 180 6.24 -3.57 -3.04
N PRO A 181 4.98 -3.81 -2.63
CA PRO A 181 4.58 -5.15 -2.23
C PRO A 181 4.50 -6.13 -3.40
N GLY A 182 4.14 -5.70 -4.61
CA GLY A 182 4.19 -6.56 -5.79
C GLY A 182 5.60 -7.08 -6.09
N TRP A 183 6.63 -6.24 -5.90
CA TRP A 183 8.02 -6.66 -5.99
C TRP A 183 8.38 -7.67 -4.90
N ILE A 184 7.97 -7.43 -3.65
CA ILE A 184 8.22 -8.36 -2.54
C ILE A 184 7.56 -9.71 -2.81
N CYS A 185 6.29 -9.72 -3.23
CA CYS A 185 5.59 -10.96 -3.57
C CYS A 185 6.28 -11.72 -4.71
N TYR A 186 6.72 -11.02 -5.76
CA TYR A 186 7.48 -11.64 -6.85
C TYR A 186 8.82 -12.21 -6.36
N ALA A 187 9.56 -11.45 -5.55
CA ALA A 187 10.83 -11.88 -4.98
C ALA A 187 10.67 -13.14 -4.11
N GLU A 188 9.68 -13.17 -3.23
CA GLU A 188 9.40 -14.30 -2.34
C GLU A 188 8.93 -15.55 -3.09
N LYS A 189 7.98 -15.38 -4.02
CA LYS A 189 7.30 -16.51 -4.68
C LYS A 189 8.06 -17.05 -5.89
N THR A 190 8.84 -16.21 -6.58
CA THR A 190 9.51 -16.59 -7.84
C THR A 190 11.02 -16.69 -7.71
N LEU A 191 11.67 -15.80 -6.95
CA LEU A 191 13.13 -15.72 -6.89
C LEU A 191 13.73 -16.40 -5.66
N GLY A 192 12.98 -16.48 -4.55
CA GLY A 192 13.36 -17.21 -3.35
C GLY A 192 14.65 -16.73 -2.69
N SER A 193 15.35 -17.65 -2.02
CA SER A 193 16.52 -17.35 -1.16
C SER A 193 17.68 -16.63 -1.87
N TYR A 194 17.74 -16.68 -3.20
CA TYR A 194 18.76 -15.99 -3.97
C TYR A 194 18.64 -14.46 -3.86
N ILE A 195 17.42 -13.91 -3.85
CA ILE A 195 17.21 -12.46 -3.87
C ILE A 195 16.91 -11.86 -2.50
N LEU A 196 16.27 -12.63 -1.60
CA LEU A 196 15.77 -12.12 -0.31
C LEU A 196 16.85 -11.45 0.56
N PRO A 197 18.11 -11.93 0.62
CA PRO A 197 19.17 -11.26 1.40
C PRO A 197 19.48 -9.82 0.94
N TYR A 198 19.21 -9.51 -0.32
CA TYR A 198 19.48 -8.20 -0.91
C TYR A 198 18.37 -7.19 -0.65
N ILE A 199 17.19 -7.62 -0.21
CA ILE A 199 16.06 -6.74 0.07
C ILE A 199 16.32 -5.94 1.36
N SER A 200 15.99 -4.65 1.32
CA SER A 200 16.01 -3.75 2.47
C SER A 200 15.07 -4.23 3.57
N ASN A 201 15.50 -4.13 4.83
CA ASN A 201 14.66 -4.48 5.98
C ASN A 201 13.71 -3.35 6.39
N VAL A 202 13.81 -2.19 5.74
CA VAL A 202 13.00 -1.02 6.05
C VAL A 202 11.55 -1.25 5.63
N LYS A 203 10.62 -0.91 6.54
CA LYS A 203 9.18 -0.93 6.27
C LYS A 203 8.81 0.05 5.15
N SER A 204 7.81 -0.30 4.35
CA SER A 204 7.26 0.64 3.38
C SER A 204 6.61 1.84 4.11
N PRO A 205 6.40 2.98 3.42
CA PRO A 205 5.77 4.16 4.03
C PRO A 205 4.37 3.90 4.61
N GLN A 206 3.64 2.92 4.06
CA GLN A 206 2.34 2.47 4.58
C GLN A 206 2.49 1.84 5.97
N GLN A 207 3.41 0.88 6.10
CA GLN A 207 3.61 0.18 7.36
C GLN A 207 4.33 1.04 8.37
N ALA A 208 5.26 1.90 7.94
CA ALA A 208 5.91 2.88 8.79
C ALA A 208 4.91 3.85 9.44
N ILE A 209 3.91 4.36 8.70
CA ILE A 209 2.88 5.22 9.30
C ILE A 209 1.91 4.42 10.17
N GLY A 210 1.55 3.20 9.79
CA GLY A 210 0.72 2.32 10.62
C GLY A 210 1.34 2.04 11.98
N ALA A 211 2.62 1.68 11.99
CA ALA A 211 3.41 1.50 13.20
C ALA A 211 3.45 2.78 14.04
N ALA A 212 3.77 3.93 13.43
CA ALA A 212 3.79 5.21 14.14
C ALA A 212 2.43 5.56 14.76
N ILE A 213 1.33 5.28 14.04
CA ILE A 213 -0.03 5.53 14.52
C ILE A 213 -0.36 4.66 15.73
N LYS A 214 -0.22 3.34 15.57
CA LYS A 214 -0.66 2.35 16.56
C LYS A 214 0.25 2.26 17.78
N HIS A 215 1.54 2.62 17.66
CA HIS A 215 2.47 2.62 18.80
C HIS A 215 2.52 3.96 19.55
N HIS A 216 2.31 5.09 18.87
CA HIS A 216 2.62 6.40 19.46
C HIS A 216 1.53 7.45 19.29
N ILE A 217 0.98 7.62 18.08
CA ILE A 217 0.06 8.73 17.81
C ILE A 217 -1.30 8.49 18.47
N CYS A 218 -1.81 7.25 18.48
CA CYS A 218 -3.11 6.95 19.08
C CYS A 218 -3.16 7.30 20.57
N GLN A 219 -2.09 7.02 21.31
CA GLN A 219 -1.99 7.34 22.74
C GLN A 219 -2.02 8.85 22.97
N LYS A 220 -1.30 9.63 22.15
CA LYS A 220 -1.34 11.10 22.20
C LYS A 220 -2.70 11.68 21.87
N MET A 221 -3.52 10.93 21.14
CA MET A 221 -4.90 11.30 20.81
C MET A 221 -5.93 10.79 21.83
N GLY A 222 -5.49 10.12 22.90
CA GLY A 222 -6.39 9.55 23.91
C GLY A 222 -7.07 8.24 23.48
N PHE A 223 -6.51 7.52 22.52
CA PHE A 223 -7.00 6.23 22.06
C PHE A 223 -6.04 5.08 22.38
N THR A 224 -6.60 3.92 22.72
CA THR A 224 -5.85 2.67 22.81
C THR A 224 -5.66 2.07 21.41
N PRO A 225 -4.55 1.33 21.15
CA PRO A 225 -4.26 0.82 19.81
C PRO A 225 -5.32 -0.16 19.27
N ASP A 226 -5.99 -0.91 20.16
CA ASP A 226 -7.07 -1.87 19.84
C ASP A 226 -8.39 -1.19 19.45
N ASN A 227 -8.61 0.04 19.93
CA ASN A 227 -9.77 0.85 19.57
C ASN A 227 -9.56 1.70 18.30
N VAL A 228 -8.32 1.80 17.80
CA VAL A 228 -8.03 2.48 16.53
C VAL A 228 -8.26 1.54 15.37
N TYR A 229 -8.94 2.03 14.32
CA TYR A 229 -9.01 1.38 13.02
C TYR A 229 -8.30 2.25 11.98
N HIS A 230 -7.10 1.86 11.60
CA HIS A 230 -6.24 2.60 10.68
C HIS A 230 -6.44 2.12 9.24
N VAL A 231 -6.79 3.07 8.37
CA VAL A 231 -7.08 2.84 6.95
C VAL A 231 -6.07 3.62 6.10
N ALA A 232 -5.38 2.94 5.19
CA ALA A 232 -4.50 3.63 4.25
C ALA A 232 -5.19 3.84 2.90
N VAL A 233 -5.11 5.04 2.33
CA VAL A 233 -5.56 5.34 0.96
C VAL A 233 -4.36 5.28 0.02
N MET A 234 -4.38 4.29 -0.87
CA MET A 234 -3.24 3.91 -1.69
C MET A 234 -3.58 3.86 -3.19
N PRO A 235 -2.59 3.98 -4.08
CA PRO A 235 -2.81 3.94 -5.53
C PRO A 235 -2.77 2.52 -6.11
N CYS A 236 -2.62 1.49 -5.28
CA CYS A 236 -2.27 0.13 -5.73
C CYS A 236 -2.98 -0.93 -4.87
N TYR A 237 -3.46 -2.01 -5.50
CA TYR A 237 -4.09 -3.14 -4.80
C TYR A 237 -3.11 -3.97 -3.99
N ASP A 238 -1.84 -4.10 -4.40
CA ASP A 238 -0.81 -4.83 -3.65
C ASP A 238 -0.61 -4.26 -2.23
N LYS A 239 -1.00 -3.01 -1.99
CA LYS A 239 -0.97 -2.42 -0.66
C LYS A 239 -1.99 -3.03 0.31
N LYS A 240 -3.11 -3.54 -0.19
CA LYS A 240 -4.04 -4.37 0.60
C LYS A 240 -3.40 -5.71 0.96
N LEU A 241 -2.63 -6.33 0.07
CA LEU A 241 -1.87 -7.55 0.38
C LEU A 241 -0.84 -7.28 1.47
N GLU A 242 -0.11 -6.17 1.37
CA GLU A 242 0.87 -5.77 2.39
C GLU A 242 0.22 -5.57 3.77
N ALA A 243 -0.97 -4.96 3.84
CA ALA A 243 -1.70 -4.76 5.10
C ALA A 243 -2.17 -6.08 5.72
N ALA A 244 -2.44 -7.10 4.91
CA ALA A 244 -2.90 -8.40 5.37
C ALA A 244 -1.77 -9.34 5.87
N ARG A 245 -0.49 -8.92 5.80
CA ARG A 245 0.63 -9.76 6.24
C ARG A 245 0.72 -9.85 7.77
N ASP A 246 0.90 -11.06 8.28
CA ASP A 246 1.14 -11.33 9.71
C ASP A 246 2.43 -10.67 10.24
N ASP A 247 3.36 -10.30 9.36
CA ASP A 247 4.61 -9.61 9.70
C ASP A 247 4.38 -8.21 10.32
N PHE A 248 3.19 -7.62 10.13
CA PHE A 248 2.84 -6.29 10.61
C PHE A 248 1.77 -6.32 11.72
N VAL A 249 1.88 -7.32 12.59
CA VAL A 249 1.02 -7.51 13.76
C VAL A 249 1.88 -7.55 15.02
N PHE A 250 1.47 -6.82 16.06
CA PHE A 250 2.10 -6.84 17.38
C PHE A 250 1.09 -7.20 18.47
N SER A 251 1.58 -7.70 19.61
CA SER A 251 0.74 -8.08 20.73
C SER A 251 0.74 -7.00 21.81
N VAL A 252 -0.42 -6.78 22.43
CA VAL A 252 -0.57 -5.93 23.61
C VAL A 252 -1.21 -6.77 24.72
N GLU A 253 -0.60 -6.73 25.89
CA GLU A 253 -1.14 -7.32 27.12
C GLU A 253 -2.06 -6.28 27.78
N LEU A 254 -3.33 -6.64 27.95
CA LEU A 254 -4.24 -5.89 28.79
C LEU A 254 -4.32 -6.58 30.15
N GLN A 255 -3.95 -5.86 31.21
CA GLN A 255 -4.19 -6.30 32.58
C GLN A 255 -5.70 -6.33 32.82
N GLY A 256 -6.28 -7.53 32.89
CA GLY A 256 -7.67 -7.73 33.28
C GLY A 256 -7.84 -7.55 34.78
N GLU A 257 -8.93 -6.91 35.22
CA GLU A 257 -9.25 -6.75 36.65
C GLU A 257 -9.45 -8.09 37.40
N THR A 258 -9.64 -9.20 36.66
CA THR A 258 -9.86 -10.56 37.19
C THR A 258 -8.65 -11.50 37.09
N GLY A 259 -7.46 -11.00 36.71
CA GLY A 259 -6.23 -11.80 36.71
C GLY A 259 -6.03 -12.75 35.51
N ASP A 260 -6.91 -12.70 34.50
CA ASP A 260 -6.66 -13.32 33.20
C ASP A 260 -6.06 -12.27 32.25
N ASP A 261 -4.77 -12.38 31.97
CA ASP A 261 -4.07 -11.54 31.01
C ASP A 261 -4.59 -11.85 29.58
N LYS A 262 -5.31 -10.90 28.99
CA LYS A 262 -5.79 -11.03 27.61
C LYS A 262 -4.75 -10.45 26.65
N VAL A 263 -4.11 -11.33 25.89
CA VAL A 263 -3.22 -10.92 24.80
C VAL A 263 -4.06 -10.58 23.56
N ILE A 264 -3.98 -9.32 23.12
CA ILE A 264 -4.64 -8.85 21.90
C ILE A 264 -3.61 -8.67 20.79
N ARG A 265 -3.87 -9.26 19.62
CA ARG A 265 -3.10 -9.02 18.40
C ARG A 265 -3.63 -7.77 17.69
N ILE A 266 -2.73 -6.85 17.37
CA ILE A 266 -3.05 -5.55 16.77
C ILE A 266 -2.27 -5.41 15.47
N THR A 267 -2.99 -5.16 14.39
CA THR A 267 -2.41 -4.88 13.07
C THR A 267 -2.00 -3.40 12.98
N GLU A 268 -0.86 -3.12 12.35
CA GLU A 268 -0.38 -1.75 12.12
C GLU A 268 -1.25 -0.97 11.13
N VAL A 269 -1.76 -1.65 10.10
CA VAL A 269 -2.69 -1.13 9.09
C VAL A 269 -3.86 -2.10 8.97
N ASP A 270 -5.04 -1.69 9.42
CA ASP A 270 -6.20 -2.58 9.48
C ASP A 270 -6.86 -2.79 8.11
N SER A 271 -6.82 -1.78 7.23
CA SER A 271 -7.41 -1.86 5.90
C SER A 271 -6.77 -0.87 4.93
N VAL A 272 -6.90 -1.13 3.64
CA VAL A 272 -6.46 -0.24 2.58
C VAL A 272 -7.61 0.02 1.61
N LEU A 273 -7.87 1.29 1.33
CA LEU A 273 -8.76 1.72 0.26
C LEU A 273 -7.92 2.19 -0.93
N THR A 274 -8.29 1.77 -2.13
CA THR A 274 -7.68 2.29 -3.35
C THR A 274 -8.19 3.70 -3.65
N SER A 275 -7.44 4.41 -4.50
CA SER A 275 -7.86 5.74 -4.97
C SER A 275 -9.18 5.68 -5.76
N GLY A 276 -9.44 4.56 -6.43
CA GLY A 276 -10.71 4.29 -7.11
C GLY A 276 -11.87 4.08 -6.15
N GLU A 277 -11.69 3.28 -5.09
CA GLU A 277 -12.71 3.09 -4.05
C GLU A 277 -13.05 4.40 -3.33
N VAL A 278 -12.04 5.26 -3.08
CA VAL A 278 -12.30 6.60 -2.53
C VAL A 278 -13.09 7.47 -3.50
N LEU A 279 -12.81 7.39 -4.80
CA LEU A 279 -13.57 8.12 -5.82
C LEU A 279 -15.04 7.64 -5.86
N GLU A 280 -15.26 6.33 -5.88
CA GLU A 280 -16.60 5.73 -5.82
C GLU A 280 -17.36 6.19 -4.57
N LEU A 281 -16.72 6.17 -3.41
CA LEU A 281 -17.32 6.64 -2.16
C LEU A 281 -17.72 8.12 -2.22
N ILE A 282 -16.90 8.97 -2.85
CA ILE A 282 -17.21 10.39 -3.07
C ILE A 282 -18.43 10.52 -3.99
N GLU A 283 -18.45 9.81 -5.12
CA GLU A 283 -19.56 9.86 -6.09
C GLU A 283 -20.88 9.41 -5.48
N VAL A 284 -20.89 8.29 -4.76
CA VAL A 284 -22.08 7.78 -4.06
C VAL A 284 -22.57 8.77 -3.01
N THR A 285 -21.65 9.34 -2.21
CA THR A 285 -22.03 10.30 -1.16
C THR A 285 -22.60 11.59 -1.75
N LEU A 286 -21.99 12.12 -2.82
CA LEU A 286 -22.49 13.31 -3.51
C LEU A 286 -23.84 13.05 -4.16
N HIS A 287 -24.04 11.87 -4.74
CA HIS A 287 -25.33 11.48 -5.30
C HIS A 287 -26.41 11.44 -4.21
N LEU A 288 -26.14 10.80 -3.07
CA LEU A 288 -27.07 10.76 -1.94
C LEU A 288 -27.40 12.18 -1.44
N LEU A 289 -26.41 13.06 -1.30
CA LEU A 289 -26.63 14.46 -0.90
C LEU A 289 -27.46 15.26 -1.92
N SER A 290 -27.37 14.91 -3.21
CA SER A 290 -28.17 15.55 -4.27
C SER A 290 -29.60 15.03 -4.36
N VAL A 291 -29.85 13.81 -3.87
CA VAL A 291 -31.16 13.13 -3.92
C VAL A 291 -31.94 13.28 -2.61
N LEU A 292 -31.27 13.61 -1.51
CA LEU A 292 -31.95 14.03 -0.28
C LEU A 292 -32.80 15.28 -0.59
N PRO A 293 -34.12 15.22 -0.37
CA PRO A 293 -34.96 16.41 -0.45
C PRO A 293 -34.36 17.49 0.45
N ALA A 294 -34.47 18.76 0.05
CA ALA A 294 -34.09 19.93 0.85
C ALA A 294 -35.01 20.13 2.09
N LEU A 295 -35.27 19.06 2.84
CA LEU A 295 -36.04 19.00 4.07
C LEU A 295 -35.08 18.48 5.15
N GLU A 296 -34.94 19.23 6.23
CA GLU A 296 -34.09 18.98 7.41
C GLU A 296 -32.66 19.57 7.42
N LEU A 297 -32.50 20.80 6.90
CA LEU A 297 -31.42 21.69 7.33
C LEU A 297 -31.90 22.90 8.18
N TYR A 298 -33.18 22.89 8.57
CA TYR A 298 -33.74 23.76 9.61
C TYR A 298 -34.85 23.02 10.37
N ALA A 299 -34.47 22.29 11.41
CA ALA A 299 -35.32 21.92 12.55
C ALA A 299 -34.42 21.63 13.76
#